data_AF-A0A839LK66-F1
#
_entry.id   AF-A0A839LK66-F1
#
_cell.length_a   1.000
_cell.length_b   1.000
_cell.length_c   1.000
_cell.angle_alpha   90.00
_cell.angle_beta   90.00
_cell.angle_gamma   90.00
#
_symmetry.space_group_name_H-M   'P 1'
#
loop_
_entity.id
_entity.type
_entity.pdbx_description
1 polymer ?
#
loop_
_entity_poly.entity_id
_entity_poly.type
_entity_poly.pdbx_seq_one_letter_code
_entity_poly.pdbx_strand_id
1 'polypeptide(L)' 'MTERRLRLQQARASPRIEGHQPSAEFLADMLALITGQIDAEEVQRRIIERAWKADRRAMNTTVER' A
#
# COMPACT_ATOMS: atom_id res chain seq x y z
N MET A 1 13.71 -22.32 -5.10
CA MET A 1 13.21 -21.08 -4.44
C MET A 1 12.32 -20.34 -5.43
N THR A 2 11.05 -20.16 -5.08
CA THR A 2 9.98 -19.76 -6.01
C THR A 2 10.09 -18.28 -6.39
N GLU A 3 10.10 -17.97 -7.69
CA GLU A 3 10.26 -16.64 -8.30
C GLU A 3 9.38 -15.54 -7.66
N ARG A 4 8.18 -15.92 -7.19
CA ARG A 4 7.27 -15.07 -6.40
C ARG A 4 7.90 -14.47 -5.15
N ARG A 5 8.71 -15.25 -4.42
CA ARG A 5 9.35 -14.82 -3.17
C ARG A 5 10.46 -13.81 -3.43
N LEU A 6 11.14 -13.93 -4.56
CA LEU A 6 12.18 -12.99 -4.99
C LEU A 6 11.57 -11.64 -5.40
N ARG A 7 10.52 -11.65 -6.24
CA ARG A 7 9.81 -10.42 -6.63
C ARG A 7 9.24 -9.67 -5.44
N LEU A 8 8.73 -10.39 -4.43
CA LEU A 8 8.27 -9.78 -3.19
C LEU A 8 9.38 -9.10 -2.40
N GLN A 9 10.54 -9.74 -2.28
CA GLN A 9 11.68 -9.15 -1.58
C GLN A 9 12.18 -7.90 -2.29
N GLN A 10 12.22 -7.91 -3.62
CA GLN A 10 12.57 -6.74 -4.44
C GLN A 10 11.54 -5.61 -4.28
N ALA A 11 10.25 -5.92 -4.33
CA ALA A 11 9.18 -4.94 -4.11
C ALA A 11 9.19 -4.33 -2.69
N ARG A 12 9.65 -5.07 -1.68
CA ARG A 12 9.85 -4.55 -0.31
C ARG A 12 11.14 -3.75 -0.15
N ALA A 13 12.16 -4.03 -0.97
CA ALA A 13 13.44 -3.34 -0.93
C ALA A 13 13.38 -1.97 -1.64
N SER A 14 12.66 -1.87 -2.76
CA SER A 14 12.62 -0.65 -3.58
C SER A 14 12.15 0.61 -2.81
N PRO A 15 11.04 0.59 -2.06
CA PRO A 15 10.58 1.77 -1.31
C PRO A 15 11.53 2.15 -0.18
N ARG A 16 12.19 1.16 0.44
CA ARG A 16 13.15 1.38 1.54
C ARG A 16 14.42 2.08 1.07
N ILE A 17 14.86 1.85 -0.17
CA ILE A 17 16.04 2.50 -0.75
C ILE A 17 15.77 3.98 -1.03
N GLU A 18 14.53 4.34 -1.37
CA GLU A 18 14.08 5.71 -1.59
C GLU A 18 13.74 6.46 -0.29
N GLY A 19 13.93 5.83 0.87
CA GLY A 19 13.61 6.42 2.18
C GLY A 19 12.10 6.45 2.49
N HIS A 20 11.27 5.86 1.65
CA HIS A 20 9.82 5.77 1.86
C HIS A 20 9.48 4.48 2.61
N GLN A 21 9.07 4.63 3.87
CA GLN A 21 8.62 3.51 4.67
C GLN A 21 7.15 3.22 4.33
N PRO A 22 6.82 2.07 3.70
CA PRO A 22 5.45 1.74 3.38
C PRO A 22 4.62 1.62 4.66
N SER A 23 3.37 2.10 4.62
CA SER A 23 2.47 2.03 5.77
C SER A 23 2.18 0.57 6.15
N ALA A 24 1.85 0.35 7.43
CA ALA A 24 1.46 -0.97 7.92
C ALA A 24 0.25 -1.53 7.15
N GLU A 25 -0.68 -0.66 6.76
CA GLU A 25 -1.86 -0.99 5.97
C GLU A 25 -1.52 -1.48 4.56
N PHE A 26 -0.55 -0.84 3.89
CA PHE A 26 -0.06 -1.28 2.59
C PHE A 26 0.62 -2.65 2.70
N LEU A 27 1.42 -2.88 3.74
CA LEU A 27 2.07 -4.17 3.97
C LEU A 27 1.05 -5.29 4.23
N ALA A 28 -0.04 -4.99 4.93
CA ALA A 28 -1.12 -5.95 5.18
C ALA A 28 -1.85 -6.35 3.88
N ASP A 29 -2.18 -5.40 3.01
CA ASP A 29 -2.82 -5.71 1.73
C ASP A 29 -1.87 -6.48 0.79
N MET A 30 -0.57 -6.17 0.81
CA MET A 30 0.41 -6.96 0.06
C MET A 30 0.47 -8.40 0.56
N LEU A 31 0.45 -8.61 1.88
CA LEU A 31 0.42 -9.95 2.45
C LEU A 31 -0.84 -10.70 2.00
N ALA A 32 -2.02 -10.07 2.10
CA ALA A 32 -3.29 -10.65 1.70
C ALA A 32 -3.31 -11.06 0.21
N LEU A 33 -2.76 -10.22 -0.66
CA LEU A 33 -2.60 -10.50 -2.09
C LEU A 33 -1.74 -11.75 -2.34
N ILE A 34 -0.61 -11.86 -1.64
CA ILE A 34 0.35 -12.96 -1.84
C ILE A 34 -0.20 -14.28 -1.30
N THR A 35 -0.98 -14.21 -0.21
CA THR A 35 -1.69 -15.37 0.33
C THR A 35 -2.95 -15.73 -0.46
N GLY A 36 -3.32 -14.93 -1.47
CA GLY A 36 -4.52 -15.15 -2.29
C GLY A 36 -5.84 -14.88 -1.57
N GLN A 37 -5.81 -14.11 -0.47
CA GLN A 37 -7.00 -13.71 0.28
C GLN A 37 -7.76 -12.58 -0.43
N ILE A 38 -7.05 -11.77 -1.21
CA ILE A 38 -7.59 -10.72 -2.09
C ILE A 38 -6.85 -10.77 -3.42
N ASP A 39 -7.49 -10.26 -4.47
CA ASP A 39 -6.86 -10.09 -5.77
C ASP A 39 -6.24 -8.69 -5.94
N ALA A 40 -5.60 -8.47 -7.09
CA ALA A 40 -4.92 -7.21 -7.38
C ALA A 40 -5.92 -6.03 -7.53
N GLU A 41 -7.13 -6.29 -8.02
CA GLU A 41 -8.17 -5.26 -8.18
C GLU A 41 -8.64 -4.76 -6.81
N GLU A 42 -8.85 -5.66 -5.86
CA GLU A 42 -9.25 -5.34 -4.49
C GLU A 42 -8.15 -4.57 -3.74
N VAL A 43 -6.88 -4.94 -3.92
CA VAL A 43 -5.74 -4.15 -3.42
C VAL A 43 -5.78 -2.73 -3.98
N GLN A 44 -5.94 -2.58 -5.30
CA GLN A 44 -5.96 -1.28 -5.96
C GLN A 44 -7.13 -0.43 -5.45
N ARG A 45 -8.31 -1.02 -5.30
CA ARG A 45 -9.50 -0.37 -4.74
C ARG A 45 -9.22 0.18 -3.34
N ARG A 46 -8.62 -0.62 -2.45
CA ARG A 46 -8.28 -0.20 -1.07
C ARG A 46 -7.26 0.93 -1.02
N ILE A 47 -6.26 0.90 -1.90
CA ILE A 47 -5.26 1.97 -2.00
C ILE A 47 -5.92 3.28 -2.42
N ILE A 48 -6.76 3.26 -3.45
CA ILE A 48 -7.49 4.44 -3.94
C ILE A 48 -8.41 5.00 -2.85
N GLU A 49 -9.16 4.13 -2.17
CA GLU A 49 -10.08 4.54 -1.09
C GLU A 49 -9.34 5.23 0.06
N ARG A 50 -8.16 4.71 0.45
CA ARG A 50 -7.32 5.34 1.48
C ARG A 50 -6.75 6.67 1.02
N ALA A 51 -6.30 6.78 -0.23
CA ALA A 51 -5.82 8.04 -0.79
C ALA A 51 -6.92 9.11 -0.77
N TRP A 52 -8.14 8.76 -1.15
CA TRP A 52 -9.29 9.67 -1.11
C TRP A 52 -9.67 10.11 0.31
N LYS A 53 -9.58 9.20 1.29
CA LYS A 53 -9.81 9.53 2.70
C LYS A 53 -8.73 10.48 3.24
N ALA A 54 -7.48 10.28 2.87
CA ALA A 54 -6.37 11.16 3.25
C ALA A 54 -6.53 12.56 2.63
N ASP A 55 -6.87 12.61 1.34
CA ASP A 55 -7.13 13.86 0.62
C ASP A 55 -8.28 14.66 1.22
N ARG A 56 -9.42 13.99 1.49
CA ARG A 56 -10.57 14.62 2.16
C ARG A 56 -10.22 15.16 3.55
N ARG A 57 -9.38 14.46 4.33
CA ARG A 57 -8.90 14.97 5.63
C ARG A 57 -8.03 16.20 5.45
N ALA A 58 -7.12 16.21 4.47
CA ALA A 58 -6.27 17.36 4.19
C ALA A 58 -7.08 18.60 3.79
N MET A 59 -8.10 18.42 2.95
CA MET A 59 -9.02 19.51 2.57
C MET A 59 -9.80 20.06 3.77
N ASN A 60 -10.33 19.19 4.64
CA ASN A 60 -11.05 19.64 5.84
C ASN A 60 -10.16 20.38 6.84
N THR A 61 -8.88 20.00 6.95
CA THR A 61 -7.94 20.62 7.91
C THR A 61 -7.48 22.02 7.45
N THR A 62 -7.70 22.36 6.17
CA THR A 62 -7.28 23.65 5.59
C THR A 62 -8.31 24.76 5.80
N VAL A 63 -9.55 24.41 6.17
CA VAL A 63 -10.67 25.37 6.37
C VAL A 63 -10.70 25.93 7.81
N GLU A 64 -9.95 25.34 8.75
CA GLU A 64 -9.93 25.75 10.16
C GLU A 64 -8.67 26.54 10.58
N ARG A 65 -7.92 27.14 9.64
CA ARG A 65 -6.77 28.01 9.95
C ARG A 65 -6.98 29.46 9.54
#